data_AF-A0A945NLA5-F1
#
_entry.id   AF-A0A945NLA5-F1
#
_cell.length_a   1.000
_cell.length_b   1.000
_cell.length_c   1.000
_cell.angle_alpha   90.00
_cell.angle_beta   90.00
_cell.angle_gamma   90.00
#
_symmetry.space_group_name_H-M   'P 1'
#
loop_
_entity.id
_entity.type
_entity.pdbx_description
1 polymer ?
#
loop_
_entity_poly.entity_id
_entity_poly.type
_entity_poly.pdbx_seq_one_letter_code
_entity_poly.pdbx_strand_id
1 'polypeptide(L)'
;MSTIFQQTEHDVYPNWEIPKGKRMAHEADSETAVREFKEETGMVHNILLDEEKYKEIVFRGWDNMMYSQRFYLYNSPSLVTLFCNSLNYVQSSEINKCGWYTFDEIKKQNLFAGMCEEQLKETYAMLEEIF
;
A
#
# COMPACT_ATOMS: atom_id res chain seq x y z
N MET A 1 38.40 6.95 -13.54
CA MET A 1 37.73 7.66 -12.43
C MET A 1 36.30 7.94 -12.84
N SER A 2 35.43 6.95 -12.75
CA SER A 2 34.01 7.08 -13.12
C SER A 2 33.17 7.00 -11.85
N THR A 3 32.81 8.17 -11.35
CA THR A 3 31.82 8.39 -10.30
C THR A 3 30.45 8.01 -10.86
N ILE A 4 29.98 6.78 -10.64
CA ILE A 4 28.59 6.37 -10.89
C ILE A 4 28.16 5.44 -9.75
N PHE A 5 28.09 6.01 -8.55
CA PHE A 5 27.15 5.54 -7.54
C PHE A 5 26.47 6.81 -7.05
N GLN A 6 25.44 7.24 -7.77
CA GLN A 6 24.46 8.15 -7.19
C GLN A 6 23.68 7.30 -6.20
N GLN A 7 24.25 7.18 -5.00
CA GLN A 7 23.57 6.66 -3.84
C GLN A 7 22.46 7.67 -3.55
N THR A 8 21.27 7.41 -4.07
CA THR A 8 20.07 8.08 -3.59
C THR A 8 19.88 7.57 -2.18
N GLU A 9 20.27 8.37 -1.19
CA GLU A 9 19.91 8.13 0.20
C GLU A 9 18.39 8.06 0.25
N HIS A 10 17.86 6.83 0.23
CA HIS A 10 16.46 6.58 0.49
C HIS A 10 16.31 6.80 1.98
N ASP A 11 15.77 7.96 2.35
CA ASP A 11 15.64 8.32 3.76
C ASP A 11 14.96 7.19 4.54
N VAL A 12 15.57 6.88 5.68
CA VAL A 12 15.24 5.77 6.60
C VAL A 12 14.00 6.11 7.44
N TYR A 13 12.99 6.74 6.83
CA TYR A 13 11.71 7.01 7.50
C TYR A 13 10.82 5.76 7.42
N PRO A 14 9.93 5.54 8.39
CA PRO A 14 8.87 4.56 8.22
C PRO A 14 7.95 5.06 7.10
N ASN A 15 8.11 4.46 5.91
CA ASN A 15 7.27 4.70 4.76
C ASN A 15 5.98 3.90 4.96
N TRP A 16 5.00 4.50 5.64
CA TRP A 16 3.68 3.89 5.67
C TRP A 16 3.09 3.97 4.27
N GLU A 17 2.40 2.92 3.87
CA GLU A 17 1.70 2.83 2.60
C GLU A 17 0.39 2.06 2.81
N ILE A 18 -0.47 2.07 1.79
CA ILE A 18 -1.65 1.22 1.73
C ILE A 18 -1.19 -0.18 1.28
N PRO A 19 -1.69 -1.29 1.87
CA PRO A 19 -1.28 -2.63 1.49
C PRO A 19 -1.42 -2.90 -0.01
N LYS A 20 -0.38 -3.45 -0.62
CA LYS A 20 -0.28 -3.67 -2.07
C LYS A 20 0.84 -4.64 -2.40
N GLY A 21 0.67 -5.34 -3.52
CA GLY A 21 1.78 -6.08 -4.10
C GLY A 21 1.51 -6.48 -5.54
N LYS A 22 2.35 -7.37 -6.05
CA LYS A 22 2.35 -7.72 -7.47
C LYS A 22 1.37 -8.84 -7.72
N ARG A 23 0.51 -8.65 -8.73
CA ARG A 23 -0.39 -9.69 -9.21
C ARG A 23 0.37 -10.92 -9.69
N MET A 24 -0.09 -12.09 -9.25
CA MET A 24 0.37 -13.37 -9.76
C MET A 24 -0.34 -13.72 -11.09
N ALA A 25 0.29 -14.51 -11.97
CA ALA A 25 -0.21 -14.74 -13.33
C ALA A 25 -1.63 -15.34 -13.43
N HIS A 26 -2.09 -16.03 -12.39
CA HIS A 26 -3.38 -16.72 -12.34
C HIS A 26 -4.38 -16.07 -11.38
N GLU A 27 -4.10 -14.85 -10.93
CA GLU A 27 -4.88 -14.12 -9.94
C GLU A 27 -5.58 -12.93 -10.62
N ALA A 28 -6.84 -12.66 -10.24
CA ALA A 28 -7.54 -11.42 -10.56
C ALA A 28 -6.98 -10.23 -9.75
N ASP A 29 -7.24 -8.99 -10.15
CA ASP A 29 -6.69 -7.83 -9.43
C ASP A 29 -7.31 -7.74 -8.02
N SER A 30 -8.58 -8.09 -7.86
CA SER A 30 -9.25 -8.11 -6.55
C SER A 30 -8.77 -9.25 -5.65
N GLU A 31 -8.49 -10.43 -6.21
CA GLU A 31 -7.90 -11.55 -5.47
C GLU A 31 -6.49 -11.17 -4.96
N THR A 32 -5.71 -10.49 -5.81
CA THR A 32 -4.39 -9.93 -5.45
C THR A 32 -4.52 -8.99 -4.26
N ALA A 33 -5.45 -8.03 -4.32
CA ALA A 33 -5.66 -7.08 -3.23
C ALA A 33 -6.04 -7.78 -1.91
N VAL A 34 -6.87 -8.83 -1.95
CA VAL A 34 -7.21 -9.63 -0.76
C VAL A 34 -5.99 -10.38 -0.23
N ARG A 35 -5.20 -11.03 -1.10
CA ARG A 35 -4.02 -11.79 -0.69
C ARG A 35 -2.98 -10.88 -0.03
N GLU A 36 -2.61 -9.79 -0.69
CA GLU A 36 -1.61 -8.83 -0.19
C GLU A 36 -2.06 -8.21 1.13
N PHE A 37 -3.33 -7.80 1.24
CA PHE A 37 -3.88 -7.31 2.52
C PHE A 37 -3.75 -8.36 3.62
N LYS A 38 -4.03 -9.63 3.36
CA LYS A 38 -3.89 -10.72 4.35
C LYS A 38 -2.43 -10.99 4.71
N GLU A 39 -1.54 -11.03 3.73
CA GLU A 39 -0.10 -11.27 3.91
C GLU A 39 0.54 -10.17 4.74
N GLU A 40 0.20 -8.91 4.45
CA GLU A 40 0.79 -7.74 5.11
C GLU A 40 0.17 -7.43 6.49
N THR A 41 -1.09 -7.79 6.73
CA THR A 41 -1.81 -7.43 7.97
C THR A 41 -2.13 -8.60 8.90
N GLY A 42 -1.88 -9.84 8.47
CA GLY A 42 -2.22 -11.04 9.24
C GLY A 42 -3.72 -11.30 9.36
N MET A 43 -4.54 -10.64 8.54
CA MET A 43 -5.99 -10.79 8.54
C MET A 43 -6.41 -12.17 8.01
N VAL A 44 -7.41 -12.78 8.66
CA VAL A 44 -7.86 -14.16 8.33
C VAL A 44 -9.31 -14.28 7.86
N HIS A 45 -10.10 -13.20 7.83
CA HIS A 45 -11.49 -13.31 7.38
C HIS A 45 -11.58 -13.43 5.85
N ASN A 46 -12.71 -13.95 5.38
CA ASN A 46 -13.01 -14.01 3.96
C ASN A 46 -13.53 -12.65 3.50
N ILE A 47 -12.78 -12.01 2.62
CA ILE A 47 -13.17 -10.82 1.88
C ILE A 47 -13.52 -11.28 0.47
N LEU A 48 -14.66 -10.84 -0.04
CA LEU A 48 -15.02 -10.92 -1.44
C LEU A 48 -15.17 -9.49 -1.94
N LEU A 49 -14.38 -9.17 -2.95
CA LEU A 49 -14.37 -7.87 -3.62
C LEU A 49 -15.04 -8.02 -4.99
N ASP A 50 -15.63 -6.93 -5.46
CA ASP A 50 -16.13 -6.84 -6.82
C ASP A 50 -14.99 -6.35 -7.71
N GLU A 51 -14.58 -7.18 -8.67
CA GLU A 51 -13.43 -6.94 -9.56
C GLU A 51 -13.53 -5.59 -10.29
N GLU A 52 -14.75 -5.16 -10.62
CA GLU A 52 -14.99 -3.92 -11.37
C GLU A 52 -15.05 -2.67 -10.46
N LYS A 53 -15.10 -2.84 -9.13
CA LYS A 53 -15.19 -1.73 -8.17
C LYS A 53 -13.84 -1.45 -7.52
N TYR A 54 -12.99 -0.73 -8.25
CA TYR A 54 -11.71 -0.23 -7.75
C TYR A 54 -11.54 1.27 -8.01
N LYS A 55 -10.60 1.86 -7.28
CA LYS A 55 -10.00 3.16 -7.57
C LYS A 55 -8.61 2.91 -8.16
N GLU A 56 -8.21 3.69 -9.16
CA GLU A 56 -6.90 3.57 -9.78
C GLU A 56 -6.15 4.88 -9.65
N ILE A 57 -4.86 4.79 -9.29
CA ILE A 57 -3.93 5.90 -9.40
C ILE A 57 -2.86 5.54 -10.43
N VAL A 58 -2.47 6.53 -11.23
CA VAL A 58 -1.40 6.40 -12.23
C VAL A 58 -0.40 7.52 -11.97
N PHE A 59 0.87 7.17 -11.86
CA PHE A 59 1.91 8.14 -11.49
C PHE A 59 3.26 7.73 -12.07
N ARG A 60 4.20 8.67 -12.11
CA ARG A 60 5.59 8.40 -12.43
C ARG A 60 6.41 8.15 -11.15
N GLY A 61 7.09 7.01 -11.10
CA GLY A 61 7.94 6.63 -10.00
C GLY A 61 9.27 7.38 -9.98
N TRP A 62 10.05 7.16 -8.92
CA TRP A 62 11.39 7.74 -8.73
C TRP A 62 12.40 7.28 -9.80
N ASP A 63 12.16 6.13 -10.42
CA ASP A 63 12.92 5.58 -11.55
C ASP A 63 12.46 6.12 -12.91
N ASN A 64 11.55 7.10 -12.92
CA ASN A 64 10.96 7.71 -14.10
C ASN A 64 10.10 6.73 -14.95
N MET A 65 9.74 5.57 -14.40
CA MET A 65 8.77 4.64 -15.01
C MET A 65 7.34 5.01 -14.62
N MET A 66 6.38 4.65 -15.48
CA MET A 66 4.95 4.81 -15.18
C MET A 66 4.44 3.61 -14.41
N TYR A 67 3.72 3.87 -13.32
CA TYR A 67 3.08 2.87 -12.47
C TYR A 67 1.57 3.08 -12.47
N SER A 68 0.83 1.98 -12.34
CA SER A 68 -0.59 2.00 -12.01
C SER A 68 -0.82 1.13 -10.78
N GLN A 69 -1.65 1.60 -9.85
CA GLN A 69 -2.08 0.85 -8.67
C GLN A 69 -3.60 0.89 -8.58
N ARG A 70 -4.20 -0.29 -8.39
CA ARG A 70 -5.64 -0.45 -8.17
C ARG A 70 -5.92 -0.75 -6.70
N PHE A 71 -6.75 0.07 -6.10
CA PHE A 71 -7.19 -0.06 -4.71
C PHE A 71 -8.66 -0.43 -4.66
N TYR A 72 -8.97 -1.44 -3.86
CA TYR A 72 -10.33 -1.88 -3.62
C TYR A 72 -10.80 -1.43 -2.24
N LEU A 73 -12.07 -1.06 -2.16
CA LEU A 73 -12.70 -0.64 -0.90
C LEU A 73 -13.50 -1.79 -0.31
N TYR A 74 -13.25 -2.08 0.97
CA TYR A 74 -13.98 -3.09 1.72
C TYR A 74 -14.61 -2.49 2.98
N ASN A 75 -15.93 -2.61 3.08
CA ASN A 75 -16.67 -2.24 4.28
C ASN A 75 -16.79 -3.46 5.20
N SER A 76 -15.97 -3.50 6.25
CA SER A 76 -16.02 -4.58 7.23
C SER A 76 -17.21 -4.42 8.19
N PRO A 77 -17.96 -5.50 8.51
CA PRO A 77 -19.05 -5.45 9.48
C PRO A 77 -18.56 -5.25 10.93
N SER A 78 -17.26 -5.39 11.19
CA SER A 78 -16.64 -5.19 12.50
C SER A 78 -15.19 -4.73 12.35
N LEU A 79 -14.59 -4.20 13.43
CA LEU A 79 -13.19 -3.80 13.41
C LEU A 79 -12.31 -5.04 13.18
N VAL A 80 -11.51 -5.00 12.11
CA VAL A 80 -10.58 -6.07 11.78
C VAL A 80 -9.34 -5.95 12.67
N THR A 81 -9.00 -7.03 13.37
CA THR A 81 -7.74 -7.12 14.10
C THR A 81 -6.57 -7.24 13.12
N LEU A 82 -5.62 -6.31 13.22
CA LEU A 82 -4.36 -6.35 12.46
C LEU A 82 -3.27 -6.95 13.33
N PHE A 83 -2.37 -7.72 12.73
CA PHE A 83 -1.28 -8.38 13.41
C PHE A 83 -0.05 -8.48 12.51
N CYS A 84 1.10 -7.99 13.00
CA CYS A 84 2.41 -8.23 12.39
C CYS A 84 3.13 -9.37 13.13
N ASN A 85 3.33 -10.48 12.44
CA ASN A 85 4.10 -11.62 12.90
C ASN A 85 5.55 -11.52 12.42
N SER A 86 6.46 -11.14 13.31
CA SER A 86 7.90 -11.10 13.02
C SER A 86 8.52 -12.47 12.72
N LEU A 87 7.82 -13.57 13.00
CA LEU A 87 8.24 -14.93 12.63
C LEU A 87 7.68 -15.38 11.27
N ASN A 88 6.73 -14.65 10.68
CA ASN A 88 6.26 -14.91 9.33
C ASN A 88 7.20 -14.21 8.35
N TYR A 89 8.02 -14.99 7.63
CA TYR A 89 9.01 -14.45 6.69
C TYR A 89 8.37 -13.48 5.69
N VAL A 90 7.26 -13.85 5.05
CA VAL A 90 6.56 -13.04 4.03
C VAL A 90 6.22 -11.66 4.58
N GLN A 91 5.65 -11.62 5.78
CA GLN A 91 5.29 -10.36 6.41
C GLN A 91 6.51 -9.60 6.91
N SER A 92 7.45 -10.28 7.58
CA SER A 92 8.63 -9.65 8.21
C SER A 92 9.65 -9.10 7.21
N SER A 93 9.66 -9.58 5.96
CA SER A 93 10.54 -9.05 4.92
C SER A 93 10.09 -7.70 4.36
N GLU A 94 8.81 -7.35 4.53
CA GLU A 94 8.21 -6.15 3.91
C GLU A 94 7.58 -5.22 4.94
N ILE A 95 6.99 -5.77 6.01
CA ILE A 95 6.16 -5.05 6.97
C ILE A 95 6.79 -5.09 8.36
N ASN A 96 7.13 -3.90 8.85
CA ASN A 96 7.54 -3.71 10.25
C ASN A 96 6.32 -3.57 11.17
N LYS A 97 5.32 -2.79 10.74
CA LYS A 97 4.13 -2.46 11.54
C LYS A 97 2.92 -2.20 10.63
N CYS A 98 1.73 -2.56 11.11
CA CYS A 98 0.45 -2.17 10.54
C CYS A 98 -0.43 -1.48 11.60
N GLY A 99 -1.42 -0.71 11.16
CA GLY A 99 -2.30 0.03 12.06
C GLY A 99 -3.50 0.64 11.34
N TRP A 100 -4.56 0.88 12.10
CA TRP A 100 -5.72 1.64 11.64
C TRP A 100 -5.47 3.14 11.87
N TYR A 101 -5.71 3.94 10.83
CA TYR A 101 -5.58 5.40 10.87
C TYR A 101 -6.76 6.02 10.15
N THR A 102 -7.30 7.10 10.72
CA THR A 102 -8.22 7.99 10.01
C THR A 102 -7.49 8.79 8.94
N PHE A 103 -8.21 9.27 7.94
CA PHE A 103 -7.60 10.10 6.90
C PHE A 103 -6.98 11.39 7.47
N ASP A 104 -7.59 11.99 8.50
CA ASP A 104 -7.00 13.14 9.19
C ASP A 104 -5.71 12.80 9.95
N GLU A 105 -5.59 11.61 10.54
CA GLU A 105 -4.35 11.16 11.17
C GLU A 105 -3.23 10.95 10.15
N ILE A 106 -3.55 10.36 8.99
CA ILE A 106 -2.61 10.19 7.87
C ILE A 106 -2.01 11.55 7.49
N LYS A 107 -2.86 12.56 7.28
CA LYS A 107 -2.45 13.94 6.94
C LYS A 107 -1.62 14.56 8.05
N LYS A 108 -2.11 14.51 9.29
CA LYS A 108 -1.49 15.16 10.45
C LYS A 108 -0.11 14.58 10.78
N GLN A 109 0.06 13.26 10.63
CA GLN A 109 1.31 12.56 10.94
C GLN A 109 2.22 12.41 9.72
N ASN A 110 1.76 12.84 8.53
CA ASN A 110 2.48 12.72 7.27
C ASN A 110 2.94 11.27 6.99
N LEU A 111 2.04 10.31 7.18
CA LEU A 111 2.40 8.88 7.14
C LEU A 111 2.96 8.44 5.78
N PHE A 112 2.49 9.05 4.69
CA PHE A 112 2.89 8.71 3.31
C PHE A 112 4.11 9.52 2.80
N ALA A 113 4.91 10.10 3.70
CA ALA A 113 6.07 10.92 3.34
C ALA A 113 7.11 10.22 2.44
N GLY A 114 7.11 8.88 2.40
CA GLY A 114 8.02 8.08 1.57
C GLY A 114 7.61 7.96 0.09
N MET A 115 6.37 8.33 -0.26
CA MET A 115 5.89 8.29 -1.64
C MET A 115 6.54 9.40 -2.48
N CYS A 116 6.73 9.17 -3.78
CA CYS A 116 7.12 10.26 -4.67
C CYS A 116 6.00 11.31 -4.77
N GLU A 117 6.32 12.54 -5.17
CA GLU A 117 5.38 13.67 -5.21
C GLU A 117 4.10 13.35 -6.00
N GLU A 118 4.23 12.71 -7.16
CA GLU A 118 3.08 12.35 -8.01
C GLU A 118 2.24 11.25 -7.37
N GLN A 119 2.86 10.19 -6.84
CA GLN A 119 2.14 9.13 -6.12
C GLN A 119 1.39 9.68 -4.91
N LEU A 120 2.03 10.55 -4.13
CA LEU A 120 1.43 11.19 -2.96
C LEU A 120 0.20 12.01 -3.37
N LYS A 121 0.33 12.83 -4.40
CA LYS A 121 -0.75 13.68 -4.92
C LYS A 121 -1.96 12.86 -5.36
N GLU A 122 -1.75 11.83 -6.17
CA GLU A 122 -2.85 10.99 -6.67
C GLU A 122 -3.48 10.14 -5.56
N THR A 123 -2.68 9.64 -4.61
CA THR A 123 -3.19 8.90 -3.44
C THR A 123 -4.08 9.77 -2.56
N TYR A 124 -3.69 11.02 -2.31
CA TYR A 124 -4.51 11.95 -1.53
C TYR A 124 -5.81 12.32 -2.25
N ALA A 125 -5.75 12.61 -3.55
CA ALA A 125 -6.94 12.88 -4.35
C ALA A 125 -7.94 11.71 -4.30
N MET A 126 -7.44 10.47 -4.43
CA MET A 126 -8.27 9.26 -4.28
C MET A 126 -8.90 9.18 -2.89
N LEU A 127 -8.15 9.44 -1.81
CA LEU A 127 -8.67 9.33 -0.44
C LEU A 127 -9.69 10.42 -0.10
N GLU A 128 -9.54 11.64 -0.63
CA GLU A 128 -10.51 12.74 -0.49
C GLU A 128 -11.85 12.44 -1.18
N GLU A 129 -11.87 11.60 -2.21
CA GLU A 129 -13.13 11.15 -2.82
C GLU A 129 -13.86 10.09 -1.98
N ILE A 130 -13.14 9.41 -1.08
CA ILE A 130 -13.65 8.29 -0.28
C ILE A 130 -14.18 8.77 1.08
N PHE A 131 -13.46 9.70 1.72
CA PHE A 131 -13.70 10.16 3.09
C PHE A 131 -14.08 11.64 3.14
#